data_AF-A0A8K0K0W6-F1
#
_entry.id   AF-A0A8K0K0W6-F1
#
_cell.length_a   1.000
_cell.length_b   1.000
_cell.length_c   1.000
_cell.angle_alpha   90.00
_cell.angle_beta   90.00
_cell.angle_gamma   90.00
#
_symmetry.space_group_name_H-M   'P 1'
#
loop_
_entity.id
_entity.type
_entity.pdbx_description
1 polymer ?
#
loop_
_entity_poly.entity_id
_entity_poly.type
_entity_poly.pdbx_seq_one_letter_code
_entity_poly.pdbx_strand_id
1 'polypeptide(L)'
;MAGSKSTSHTTHLKLVEVPKALQDGEKFLVWDEDCYMGTPVTLRVDKNGFFLHWVDQNKEIDTIDIALIRDTRTGKYAKVPKDPKLRQLVTMGSQDTLGEKTVTVCYGSDFVNPTFINFCCTKKEIAKLWTDELLKMAYNLLQLNSSAIRFLEKAFCKLTLMTDKTGKVPVKNVVKMFAQNKEDRKRVERALDLSGLPNGKNDALSLQKFQFEDFFNFYKHLTQRSEVERVFDEL
;
A
#
# COMPACT_ATOMS: atom_id res chain seq x y z
N MET A 1 -2.17 55.25 13.09
CA MET A 1 -2.94 54.00 13.25
C MET A 1 -2.61 53.08 12.09
N ALA A 2 -1.59 52.23 12.24
CA ALA A 2 -1.23 51.22 11.24
C ALA A 2 -2.04 49.95 11.55
N GLY A 3 -3.03 49.65 10.72
CA GLY A 3 -3.83 48.43 10.86
C GLY A 3 -2.96 47.20 10.59
N SER A 4 -2.75 46.38 11.62
CA SER A 4 -2.16 45.05 11.48
C SER A 4 -3.12 44.18 10.69
N LYS A 5 -2.84 43.94 9.41
CA LYS A 5 -3.49 42.87 8.65
C LYS A 5 -3.02 41.55 9.25
N SER A 6 -3.88 40.89 10.01
CA SER A 6 -3.73 39.47 10.34
C SER A 6 -3.78 38.70 9.02
N THR A 7 -2.63 38.30 8.49
CA THR A 7 -2.55 37.32 7.41
C THR A 7 -3.14 36.01 7.95
N SER A 8 -4.39 35.72 7.58
CA SER A 8 -4.96 34.39 7.80
C SER A 8 -4.15 33.41 6.98
N HIS A 9 -3.30 32.63 7.63
CA HIS A 9 -2.65 31.49 6.99
C HIS A 9 -3.72 30.41 6.79
N THR A 10 -4.47 30.49 5.68
CA THR A 10 -5.38 29.43 5.28
C THR A 10 -4.56 28.19 4.96
N THR A 11 -4.70 27.14 5.74
CA THR A 11 -4.03 25.86 5.52
C THR A 11 -4.58 25.21 4.24
N HIS A 12 -3.82 25.28 3.14
CA HIS A 12 -4.17 24.66 1.85
C HIS A 12 -3.85 23.15 1.82
N LEU A 13 -4.19 22.41 2.87
CA LEU A 13 -4.02 20.96 2.88
C LEU A 13 -5.16 20.31 2.09
N LYS A 14 -4.83 19.42 1.16
CA LYS A 14 -5.80 18.66 0.37
C LYS A 14 -5.80 17.21 0.78
N LEU A 15 -7.00 16.61 0.80
CA LEU A 15 -7.16 15.16 0.94
C LEU A 15 -6.45 14.45 -0.22
N VAL A 16 -6.02 13.22 0.04
CA VAL A 16 -5.48 12.37 -1.03
C VAL A 16 -6.61 11.94 -1.94
N GLU A 17 -6.46 12.24 -3.21
CA GLU A 17 -7.31 11.75 -4.29
C GLU A 17 -6.46 10.87 -5.19
N VAL A 18 -6.77 9.57 -5.21
CA VAL A 18 -6.07 8.61 -6.07
C VAL A 18 -6.70 8.66 -7.46
N PRO A 19 -5.95 9.00 -8.52
CA PRO A 19 -6.50 9.02 -9.87
C PRO A 19 -7.07 7.66 -10.27
N LYS A 20 -8.18 7.68 -11.02
CA LYS A 20 -8.87 6.46 -11.43
C LYS A 20 -7.96 5.52 -12.23
N ALA A 21 -7.06 6.06 -13.04
CA ALA A 21 -6.05 5.30 -13.77
C ALA A 21 -5.13 4.46 -12.85
N LEU A 22 -4.74 4.98 -11.68
CA LEU A 22 -3.91 4.24 -10.73
C LEU A 22 -4.71 3.16 -9.99
N GLN A 23 -6.02 3.37 -9.78
CA GLN A 23 -6.90 2.37 -9.15
C GLN A 23 -7.26 1.22 -10.09
N ASP A 24 -7.59 1.54 -11.35
CA ASP A 24 -7.92 0.57 -12.40
C ASP A 24 -6.68 -0.27 -12.77
N GLY A 25 -5.51 0.36 -12.66
CA GLY A 25 -4.21 -0.27 -12.79
C GLY A 25 -3.67 -0.25 -14.21
N GLU A 26 -2.37 -0.47 -14.33
CA GLU A 26 -1.66 -0.47 -15.60
C GLU A 26 -0.64 -1.62 -15.64
N LYS A 27 -0.34 -2.10 -16.85
CA LYS A 27 0.61 -3.20 -17.06
C LYS A 27 2.04 -2.67 -17.04
N PHE A 28 2.87 -3.31 -16.23
CA PHE A 28 4.29 -3.03 -16.14
C PHE A 28 5.11 -4.32 -16.19
N LEU A 29 6.38 -4.19 -16.53
CA LEU A 29 7.41 -5.16 -16.16
C LEU A 29 8.10 -4.66 -14.90
N VAL A 30 8.02 -5.43 -13.81
CA VAL A 30 8.73 -5.14 -12.56
C VAL A 30 10.09 -5.83 -12.55
N TRP A 31 11.10 -5.14 -12.04
CA TRP A 31 12.43 -5.69 -11.80
C TRP A 31 13.14 -4.91 -10.69
N ASP A 32 14.08 -5.57 -10.01
CA ASP A 32 15.03 -4.98 -9.07
C ASP A 32 16.46 -5.44 -9.42
N GLU A 33 17.46 -4.95 -8.68
CA GLU A 33 18.87 -5.28 -8.98
C GLU A 33 19.25 -6.73 -8.64
N ASP A 34 18.48 -7.40 -7.80
CA ASP A 34 18.72 -8.78 -7.37
C ASP A 34 18.01 -9.79 -8.29
N CYS A 35 16.94 -9.37 -8.98
CA CYS A 35 16.18 -10.14 -9.95
C CYS A 35 16.73 -9.97 -11.38
N TYR A 36 17.33 -11.03 -11.91
CA TYR A 36 17.80 -11.09 -13.31
C TYR A 36 16.69 -11.21 -14.36
N MET A 37 15.41 -11.15 -13.96
CA MET A 37 14.26 -11.29 -14.85
C MET A 37 13.24 -10.17 -14.58
N GLY A 38 12.63 -9.68 -15.66
CA GLY A 38 11.51 -8.76 -15.59
C GLY A 38 10.20 -9.53 -15.54
N THR A 39 9.37 -9.28 -14.53
CA THR A 39 8.10 -9.98 -14.33
C THR A 39 6.93 -9.10 -14.80
N PRO A 40 6.07 -9.58 -15.72
CA PRO A 40 4.86 -8.86 -16.07
C PRO A 40 3.87 -8.83 -14.92
N VAL A 41 3.45 -7.63 -14.55
CA VAL A 41 2.53 -7.37 -13.44
C VAL A 41 1.46 -6.36 -13.81
N THR A 42 0.35 -6.37 -13.07
CA THR A 42 -0.62 -5.26 -13.07
C THR A 42 -0.43 -4.44 -11.82
N LEU A 43 0.09 -3.22 -11.96
CA LEU A 43 0.37 -2.29 -10.86
C LEU A 43 -0.87 -1.45 -10.56
N ARG A 44 -1.18 -1.25 -9.27
CA ARG A 44 -2.36 -0.55 -8.77
C ARG A 44 -2.06 0.22 -7.49
N VAL A 45 -2.86 1.25 -7.23
CA VAL A 45 -2.94 1.92 -5.91
C VAL A 45 -4.33 1.70 -5.35
N ASP A 46 -4.45 1.38 -4.07
CA ASP A 46 -5.76 1.23 -3.45
C ASP A 46 -6.51 2.58 -3.40
N LYS A 47 -7.85 2.53 -3.29
CA LYS A 47 -8.71 3.73 -3.31
C LYS A 47 -8.35 4.81 -2.29
N ASN A 48 -7.70 4.45 -1.18
CA ASN A 48 -7.32 5.35 -0.10
C ASN A 48 -5.90 5.88 -0.24
N GLY A 49 -5.10 5.39 -1.19
CA GLY A 49 -3.72 5.81 -1.40
C GLY A 49 -2.74 5.26 -0.36
N PHE A 50 -3.08 4.17 0.33
CA PHE A 50 -2.24 3.58 1.37
C PHE A 50 -1.12 2.69 0.83
N PHE A 51 -1.42 1.90 -0.20
CA PHE A 51 -0.54 0.87 -0.73
C PHE A 51 -0.46 0.95 -2.25
N LEU A 52 0.78 0.95 -2.73
CA LEU A 52 1.12 0.53 -4.08
C LEU A 52 1.18 -0.99 -4.06
N HIS A 53 0.46 -1.67 -4.95
CA HIS A 53 0.43 -3.13 -5.00
C HIS A 53 0.41 -3.63 -6.43
N TRP A 54 0.92 -4.83 -6.65
CA TRP A 54 0.89 -5.45 -7.96
C TRP A 54 0.64 -6.94 -7.86
N VAL A 55 0.06 -7.47 -8.93
CA VAL A 55 -0.24 -8.90 -9.08
C VAL A 55 0.54 -9.45 -10.26
N ASP A 56 1.25 -10.54 -10.03
CA ASP A 56 2.01 -11.26 -11.06
C ASP A 56 1.13 -12.30 -11.80
N GLN A 57 1.75 -13.06 -12.71
CA GLN A 57 1.06 -14.11 -13.47
C GLN A 57 0.62 -15.31 -12.61
N ASN A 58 1.27 -15.53 -11.46
CA ASN A 58 0.97 -16.60 -10.52
C ASN A 58 -0.15 -16.22 -9.53
N LYS A 59 -0.69 -15.00 -9.66
CA LYS A 59 -1.64 -14.38 -8.72
C LYS A 59 -1.04 -14.14 -7.34
N GLU A 60 0.27 -13.96 -7.26
CA GLU A 60 0.95 -13.49 -6.07
C GLU A 60 0.85 -11.97 -6.00
N ILE A 61 0.64 -11.46 -4.80
CA ILE A 61 0.38 -10.04 -4.55
C ILE A 61 1.51 -9.51 -3.69
N ASP A 62 2.19 -8.50 -4.21
CA ASP A 62 3.18 -7.72 -3.48
C ASP A 62 2.62 -6.33 -3.17
N THR A 63 3.13 -5.73 -2.10
CA THR A 63 2.66 -4.43 -1.62
C THR A 63 3.82 -3.59 -1.09
N ILE A 64 3.75 -2.28 -1.34
CA ILE A 64 4.59 -1.25 -0.74
C ILE A 64 3.67 -0.28 -0.02
N ASP A 65 3.98 -0.02 1.25
CA ASP A 65 3.34 1.06 2.00
C ASP A 65 3.79 2.41 1.43
N ILE A 66 2.85 3.19 0.90
CA ILE A 66 3.15 4.50 0.29
C ILE A 66 3.79 5.46 1.29
N ALA A 67 3.50 5.31 2.59
CA ALA A 67 4.14 6.13 3.64
C ALA A 67 5.64 5.83 3.83
N LEU A 68 6.13 4.71 3.28
CA LEU A 68 7.55 4.35 3.30
C LEU A 68 8.29 4.76 2.01
N ILE A 69 7.58 5.30 1.01
CA ILE A 69 8.22 5.84 -0.20
C ILE A 69 9.00 7.09 0.18
N ARG A 70 10.26 7.13 -0.23
CA ARG A 70 11.19 8.25 -0.03
C ARG A 70 11.34 9.09 -1.29
N ASP A 71 11.23 8.46 -2.45
CA ASP A 71 11.38 9.13 -3.74
C ASP A 71 10.78 8.28 -4.87
N THR A 72 10.34 8.94 -5.93
CA THR A 72 9.91 8.28 -7.18
C THR A 72 10.55 9.00 -8.36
N ARG A 73 11.03 8.23 -9.33
CA ARG A 73 11.85 8.78 -10.43
C ARG A 73 11.41 8.23 -11.78
N THR A 74 11.48 9.08 -12.79
CA THR A 74 11.34 8.68 -14.20
C THR A 74 12.35 9.45 -15.08
N GLY A 75 12.42 9.11 -16.37
CA GLY A 75 13.31 9.73 -17.33
C GLY A 75 14.78 9.46 -17.00
N LYS A 76 15.62 10.50 -17.10
CA LYS A 76 17.05 10.41 -16.82
C LYS A 76 17.39 10.05 -15.36
N TYR A 77 16.43 10.14 -14.45
CA TYR A 77 16.61 9.83 -13.02
C TYR A 77 16.16 8.41 -12.65
N ALA A 78 15.45 7.71 -13.54
CA ALA A 78 15.12 6.32 -13.34
C ALA A 78 16.36 5.44 -13.38
N LYS A 79 16.35 4.34 -12.62
CA LYS A 79 17.31 3.27 -12.80
C LYS A 79 16.96 2.51 -14.08
N VAL A 80 17.99 2.21 -14.87
CA VAL A 80 17.88 1.42 -16.10
C VAL A 80 18.71 0.14 -15.93
N PRO A 81 18.24 -1.04 -16.38
CA PRO A 81 19.00 -2.27 -16.25
C PRO A 81 20.39 -2.15 -16.89
N LYS A 82 21.39 -2.62 -16.14
CA LYS A 82 22.77 -2.77 -16.63
C LYS A 82 22.93 -4.07 -17.41
N ASP A 83 22.23 -5.13 -17.00
CA ASP A 83 22.24 -6.41 -17.70
C ASP A 83 21.59 -6.29 -19.09
N PRO A 84 22.30 -6.70 -20.17
CA PRO A 84 21.77 -6.58 -21.54
C PRO A 84 20.51 -7.41 -21.79
N LYS A 85 20.37 -8.59 -21.19
CA LYS A 85 19.20 -9.47 -21.39
C LYS A 85 17.97 -8.87 -20.72
N LEU A 86 18.12 -8.41 -19.48
CA LEU A 86 17.05 -7.71 -18.76
C LEU A 86 16.65 -6.43 -19.49
N ARG A 87 17.64 -5.64 -19.96
CA ARG A 87 17.39 -4.44 -20.76
C ARG A 87 16.56 -4.74 -21.99
N GLN A 88 16.89 -5.80 -22.75
CA GLN A 88 16.14 -6.20 -23.92
C GLN A 88 14.70 -6.60 -23.56
N LEU A 89 14.53 -7.33 -22.46
CA LEU A 89 13.21 -7.77 -21.98
C LEU A 89 12.31 -6.60 -21.57
N VAL A 90 12.85 -5.61 -20.83
CA VAL A 90 12.06 -4.48 -20.34
C VAL A 90 11.91 -3.34 -21.36
N THR A 91 12.62 -3.42 -22.48
CA THR A 91 12.45 -2.48 -23.59
C THR A 91 11.17 -2.84 -24.33
N MET A 92 10.11 -2.09 -24.08
CA MET A 92 8.80 -2.31 -24.69
C MET A 92 8.19 -1.02 -25.21
N GLY A 93 7.28 -1.13 -26.19
CA GLY A 93 6.41 -0.02 -26.59
C GLY A 93 7.05 1.01 -27.52
N SER A 94 6.79 2.29 -27.24
CA SER A 94 7.13 3.43 -28.10
C SER A 94 8.64 3.63 -28.31
N GLN A 95 9.00 4.55 -29.22
CA GLN A 95 10.36 5.01 -29.49
C GLN A 95 10.99 5.82 -28.33
N ASP A 96 10.27 6.07 -27.25
CA ASP A 96 10.80 6.75 -26.06
C ASP A 96 11.96 5.95 -25.44
N THR A 97 12.87 6.65 -24.77
CA THR A 97 13.99 5.98 -24.09
C THR A 97 13.47 5.09 -22.96
N LEU A 98 14.23 4.06 -22.61
CA LEU A 98 13.82 3.14 -21.54
C LEU A 98 13.59 3.87 -20.22
N GLY A 99 14.47 4.81 -19.84
CA GLY A 99 14.31 5.60 -18.61
C GLY A 99 13.03 6.43 -18.58
N GLU A 100 12.61 7.01 -19.71
CA GLU A 100 11.34 7.76 -19.82
C GLU A 100 10.11 6.88 -19.61
N LYS A 101 10.23 5.57 -19.84
CA LYS A 101 9.16 4.58 -19.61
C LYS A 101 9.29 3.84 -18.28
N THR A 102 10.31 4.16 -17.48
CA THR A 102 10.56 3.52 -16.19
C THR A 102 10.11 4.41 -15.04
N VAL A 103 9.44 3.81 -14.06
CA VAL A 103 9.18 4.37 -12.73
C VAL A 103 10.09 3.63 -11.76
N THR A 104 11.03 4.33 -11.14
CA THR A 104 11.83 3.80 -10.03
C THR A 104 11.23 4.31 -8.72
N VAL A 105 10.82 3.38 -7.85
CA VAL A 105 10.32 3.69 -6.50
C VAL A 105 11.42 3.38 -5.50
N CYS A 106 11.82 4.41 -4.74
CA CYS A 106 12.74 4.31 -3.62
C CYS A 106 11.93 4.29 -2.33
N TYR A 107 12.05 3.23 -1.52
CA TYR A 107 11.27 3.07 -0.30
C TYR A 107 12.10 2.42 0.81
N GLY A 108 11.77 2.70 2.07
CA GLY A 108 12.51 2.16 3.21
C GLY A 108 12.05 2.73 4.56
N SER A 109 12.27 1.96 5.63
CA SER A 109 12.00 2.40 7.00
C SER A 109 12.90 3.55 7.46
N ASP A 110 14.07 3.69 6.85
CA ASP A 110 15.04 4.74 7.13
C ASP A 110 15.63 5.32 5.82
N PHE A 111 16.51 6.31 5.96
CA PHE A 111 17.15 7.01 4.84
C PHE A 111 18.52 6.43 4.45
N VAL A 112 19.02 5.43 5.20
CA VAL A 112 20.36 4.86 5.02
C VAL A 112 20.30 3.60 4.15
N ASN A 113 19.24 2.80 4.31
CA ASN A 113 19.06 1.52 3.63
C ASN A 113 17.80 1.53 2.74
N PRO A 114 17.71 2.42 1.73
CA PRO A 114 16.58 2.40 0.82
C PRO A 114 16.63 1.19 -0.11
N THR A 115 15.48 0.59 -0.35
CA THR A 115 15.26 -0.40 -1.41
C THR A 115 14.77 0.32 -2.67
N PHE A 116 15.11 -0.23 -3.83
CA PHE A 116 14.66 0.27 -5.13
C PHE A 116 13.94 -0.81 -5.89
N ILE A 117 12.75 -0.48 -6.40
CA ILE A 117 12.00 -1.32 -7.33
C ILE A 117 11.68 -0.52 -8.58
N ASN A 118 11.69 -1.18 -9.74
CA ASN A 118 11.57 -0.51 -11.02
C ASN A 118 10.43 -1.11 -11.82
N PHE A 119 9.58 -0.25 -12.37
CA PHE A 119 8.44 -0.62 -13.18
C PHE A 119 8.58 0.00 -14.58
N CYS A 120 8.68 -0.82 -15.60
CA CYS A 120 8.77 -0.38 -17.00
C CYS A 120 7.41 -0.52 -17.69
N CYS A 121 6.89 0.57 -18.26
CA CYS A 121 5.64 0.59 -19.03
C CYS A 121 5.91 0.85 -20.53
N THR A 122 4.84 1.09 -21.29
CA THR A 122 4.91 1.24 -22.75
C THR A 122 5.01 2.69 -23.24
N LYS A 123 4.70 3.68 -22.39
CA LYS A 123 4.61 5.11 -22.75
C LYS A 123 5.15 6.00 -21.65
N LYS A 124 5.86 7.07 -22.00
CA LYS A 124 6.42 8.00 -21.01
C LYS A 124 5.39 8.76 -20.18
N GLU A 125 4.21 9.04 -20.77
CA GLU A 125 3.14 9.77 -20.08
C GLU A 125 2.59 8.97 -18.89
N ILE A 126 2.55 7.65 -19.03
CA ILE A 126 2.17 6.72 -17.96
C ILE A 126 3.23 6.79 -16.85
N ALA A 127 4.51 6.60 -17.18
CA ALA A 127 5.58 6.64 -16.20
C ALA A 127 5.61 7.98 -15.44
N LYS A 128 5.41 9.10 -16.15
CA LYS A 128 5.29 10.43 -15.54
C LYS A 128 4.12 10.54 -14.58
N LEU A 129 2.91 10.15 -15.01
CA LEU A 129 1.71 10.18 -14.17
C LEU A 129 1.91 9.39 -12.87
N TRP A 130 2.40 8.15 -12.98
CA TRP A 130 2.63 7.29 -11.84
C TRP A 130 3.69 7.86 -10.90
N THR A 131 4.79 8.39 -11.45
CA THR A 131 5.85 9.01 -10.65
C THR A 131 5.32 10.19 -9.84
N ASP A 132 4.66 11.13 -10.50
CA ASP A 132 4.18 12.39 -9.90
C ASP A 132 3.11 12.12 -8.82
N GLU A 133 2.16 11.21 -9.09
CA GLU A 133 1.06 10.92 -8.14
C GLU A 133 1.52 10.06 -6.96
N LEU A 134 2.43 9.11 -7.15
CA LEU A 134 2.99 8.34 -6.03
C LEU A 134 3.74 9.24 -5.04
N LEU A 135 4.56 10.18 -5.53
CA LEU A 135 5.28 11.11 -4.65
C LEU A 135 4.33 12.02 -3.89
N LYS A 136 3.33 12.55 -4.58
CA LYS A 136 2.29 13.40 -4.00
C LYS A 136 1.52 12.69 -2.89
N MET A 137 1.21 11.40 -3.05
CA MET A 137 0.57 10.59 -2.01
C MET A 137 1.52 10.31 -0.83
N ALA A 138 2.77 9.93 -1.11
CA ALA A 138 3.78 9.63 -0.10
C ALA A 138 4.04 10.82 0.84
N TYR A 139 4.03 12.04 0.30
CA TYR A 139 4.28 13.28 1.04
C TYR A 139 2.99 14.05 1.40
N ASN A 140 1.82 13.43 1.31
CA ASN A 140 0.58 14.08 1.75
C ASN A 140 0.53 14.21 3.27
N LEU A 141 0.55 15.45 3.78
CA LEU A 141 0.58 15.72 5.22
C LEU A 141 -0.66 15.22 5.97
N LEU A 142 -1.84 15.25 5.36
CA LEU A 142 -3.05 14.73 6.02
C LEU A 142 -2.99 13.20 6.14
N GLN A 143 -2.48 12.53 5.11
CA GLN A 143 -2.31 11.08 5.16
C GLN A 143 -1.27 10.67 6.22
N LEU A 144 -0.14 11.38 6.30
CA LEU A 144 0.90 11.12 7.30
C LEU A 144 0.43 11.40 8.74
N ASN A 145 -0.47 12.37 8.94
CA ASN A 145 -1.03 12.75 10.25
C ASN A 145 -2.47 12.26 10.44
N SER A 146 -2.80 11.11 9.86
CA SER A 146 -4.14 10.54 9.93
C SER A 146 -4.52 10.14 11.37
N SER A 147 -5.83 10.06 11.64
CA SER A 147 -6.35 9.59 12.92
C SER A 147 -6.13 8.09 13.13
N ALA A 148 -6.25 7.63 14.38
CA ALA A 148 -6.13 6.20 14.71
C ALA A 148 -7.11 5.31 13.93
N ILE A 149 -8.35 5.77 13.72
CA ILE A 149 -9.35 5.02 12.93
C ILE A 149 -8.92 4.87 11.47
N ARG A 150 -8.27 5.87 10.90
CA ARG A 150 -7.77 5.82 9.51
C ARG A 150 -6.57 4.86 9.38
N PHE A 151 -5.73 4.75 10.41
CA PHE A 151 -4.71 3.70 10.47
C PHE A 151 -5.30 2.30 10.64
N LEU A 152 -6.45 2.15 11.30
CA LEU A 152 -7.20 0.88 11.31
C LEU A 152 -7.77 0.55 9.93
N GLU A 153 -8.30 1.53 9.20
CA GLU A 153 -8.72 1.33 7.81
C GLU A 153 -7.54 0.93 6.90
N LYS A 154 -6.35 1.49 7.15
CA LYS A 154 -5.11 1.07 6.47
C LYS A 154 -4.77 -0.38 6.79
N ALA A 155 -4.85 -0.78 8.05
CA ALA A 155 -4.62 -2.17 8.46
C ALA A 155 -5.62 -3.13 7.80
N PHE A 156 -6.90 -2.76 7.78
CA PHE A 156 -7.95 -3.50 7.07
C PHE A 156 -7.66 -3.62 5.58
N CYS A 157 -7.33 -2.50 4.91
CA CYS A 157 -6.97 -2.49 3.50
C CYS A 157 -5.83 -3.47 3.21
N LYS A 158 -4.77 -3.48 4.02
CA LYS A 158 -3.66 -4.44 3.89
C LYS A 158 -4.14 -5.88 3.97
N LEU A 159 -5.01 -6.23 4.92
CA LEU A 159 -5.59 -7.57 5.03
C LEU A 159 -6.37 -7.96 3.77
N THR A 160 -7.19 -7.04 3.25
CA THR A 160 -7.98 -7.29 2.03
C THR A 160 -7.16 -7.44 0.76
N LEU A 161 -5.90 -6.96 0.75
CA LEU A 161 -4.95 -7.19 -0.34
C LEU A 161 -4.22 -8.53 -0.21
N MET A 162 -4.13 -9.11 0.98
CA MET A 162 -3.44 -10.38 1.23
C MET A 162 -4.35 -11.59 0.97
N THR A 163 -4.92 -11.69 -0.22
CA THR A 163 -5.81 -12.79 -0.61
C THR A 163 -5.07 -14.00 -1.17
N ASP A 164 -5.71 -15.17 -1.10
CA ASP A 164 -5.30 -16.36 -1.85
C ASP A 164 -5.72 -16.32 -3.32
N LYS A 165 -5.41 -17.40 -4.07
CA LYS A 165 -5.77 -17.57 -5.48
C LYS A 165 -7.28 -17.59 -5.74
N THR A 166 -8.11 -17.74 -4.70
CA THR A 166 -9.57 -17.71 -4.75
C THR A 166 -10.14 -16.33 -4.41
N GLY A 167 -9.28 -15.35 -4.09
CA GLY A 167 -9.70 -13.99 -3.74
C GLY A 167 -10.24 -13.85 -2.32
N LYS A 168 -9.93 -14.80 -1.42
CA LYS A 168 -10.32 -14.76 0.00
C LYS A 168 -9.11 -14.44 0.87
N VAL A 169 -9.33 -13.82 2.03
CA VAL A 169 -8.25 -13.51 2.99
C VAL A 169 -8.01 -14.73 3.87
N PRO A 170 -6.87 -15.44 3.78
CA PRO A 170 -6.61 -16.59 4.63
C PRO A 170 -6.45 -16.19 6.10
N VAL A 171 -7.02 -16.95 7.03
CA VAL A 171 -6.89 -16.67 8.48
C VAL A 171 -5.42 -16.62 8.91
N LYS A 172 -4.56 -17.45 8.32
CA LYS A 172 -3.10 -17.40 8.55
C LYS A 172 -2.48 -16.01 8.27
N ASN A 173 -3.01 -15.25 7.32
CA ASN A 173 -2.51 -13.91 7.00
C ASN A 173 -2.98 -12.89 8.05
N VAL A 174 -4.20 -13.03 8.57
CA VAL A 174 -4.69 -12.24 9.72
C VAL A 174 -3.82 -12.49 10.95
N VAL A 175 -3.58 -13.77 11.28
CA VAL A 175 -2.71 -14.15 12.41
C VAL A 175 -1.30 -13.60 12.23
N LYS A 176 -0.69 -13.76 11.04
CA LYS A 176 0.66 -13.23 10.75
C LYS A 176 0.75 -11.71 10.93
N MET A 177 -0.34 -10.98 10.68
CA MET A 177 -0.35 -9.53 10.81
C MET A 177 -0.37 -9.03 12.27
N PHE A 178 -0.99 -9.78 13.18
CA PHE A 178 -1.21 -9.35 14.57
C PHE A 178 -0.45 -10.16 15.63
N ALA A 179 0.14 -11.30 15.27
CA ALA A 179 0.83 -12.18 16.21
C ALA A 179 2.34 -12.25 15.94
N GLN A 180 3.14 -12.05 16.99
CA GLN A 180 4.59 -12.26 16.96
C GLN A 180 5.01 -13.55 17.64
N ASN A 181 4.18 -14.06 18.55
CA ASN A 181 4.45 -15.27 19.32
C ASN A 181 3.19 -16.18 19.41
N LYS A 182 3.35 -17.33 20.06
CA LYS A 182 2.28 -18.34 20.20
C LYS A 182 1.09 -17.86 21.01
N GLU A 183 1.29 -17.00 22.02
CA GLU A 183 0.21 -16.47 22.85
C GLU A 183 -0.59 -15.40 22.11
N ASP A 184 0.07 -14.50 21.38
CA ASP A 184 -0.62 -13.53 20.51
C ASP A 184 -1.51 -14.26 19.50
N ARG A 185 -1.01 -15.37 18.93
CA ARG A 185 -1.77 -16.17 17.98
C ARG A 185 -3.08 -16.69 18.59
N LYS A 186 -3.04 -17.25 19.80
CA LYS A 186 -4.26 -17.70 20.50
C LYS A 186 -5.21 -16.53 20.74
N ARG A 187 -4.68 -15.34 21.09
CA ARG A 187 -5.48 -14.13 21.31
C ARG A 187 -6.17 -13.67 20.02
N VAL A 188 -5.48 -13.72 18.88
CA VAL A 188 -6.05 -13.41 17.56
C VAL A 188 -7.13 -14.42 17.16
N GLU A 189 -6.85 -15.71 17.28
CA GLU A 189 -7.82 -16.78 16.97
C GLU A 189 -9.09 -16.66 17.83
N ARG A 190 -8.94 -16.36 19.13
CA ARG A 190 -10.08 -16.09 20.03
C ARG A 190 -10.84 -14.82 19.66
N ALA A 191 -10.16 -13.75 19.27
CA ALA A 191 -10.83 -12.50 18.86
C ALA A 191 -11.61 -12.67 17.55
N LEU A 192 -11.11 -13.49 16.62
CA LEU A 192 -11.85 -13.87 15.40
C LEU A 192 -13.14 -14.62 15.77
N ASP A 193 -13.04 -15.61 16.65
CA ASP A 193 -14.19 -16.40 17.12
C ASP A 193 -15.28 -15.52 17.76
N LEU A 194 -14.90 -14.67 18.71
CA LEU A 194 -15.82 -13.73 19.38
C LEU A 194 -16.46 -12.72 18.42
N SER A 195 -15.82 -12.47 17.27
CA SER A 195 -16.34 -11.57 16.25
C SER A 195 -17.20 -12.29 15.20
N GLY A 196 -17.44 -13.59 15.36
CA GLY A 196 -18.18 -14.40 14.39
C GLY A 196 -17.43 -14.64 13.08
N LEU A 197 -16.11 -14.46 13.07
CA LEU A 197 -15.26 -14.63 11.91
C LEU A 197 -14.61 -16.02 11.89
N PRO A 198 -14.30 -16.57 10.70
CA PRO A 198 -13.56 -17.83 10.62
C PRO A 198 -12.23 -17.75 11.38
N ASN A 199 -11.93 -18.79 12.18
CA ASN A 199 -10.75 -18.85 13.04
C ASN A 199 -9.88 -20.09 12.79
N GLY A 200 -10.31 -21.01 11.91
CA GLY A 200 -9.58 -22.22 11.59
C GLY A 200 -8.29 -21.92 10.82
N LYS A 201 -7.25 -22.72 11.05
CA LYS A 201 -5.92 -22.54 10.42
C LYS A 201 -5.96 -22.45 8.89
N ASN A 202 -6.89 -23.18 8.27
CA ASN A 202 -7.05 -23.26 6.81
C ASN A 202 -8.29 -22.49 6.31
N ASP A 203 -8.98 -21.77 7.19
CA ASP A 203 -10.15 -21.00 6.82
C ASP A 203 -9.73 -19.72 6.10
N ALA A 204 -10.68 -19.12 5.39
CA ALA A 204 -10.49 -17.86 4.71
C ALA A 204 -11.76 -16.99 4.79
N LEU A 205 -11.56 -15.68 4.92
CA LEU A 205 -12.62 -14.67 4.97
C LEU A 205 -13.01 -14.24 3.55
N SER A 206 -14.31 -14.17 3.28
CA SER A 206 -14.82 -13.63 2.01
C SER A 206 -14.80 -12.10 2.05
N LEU A 207 -14.18 -11.47 1.04
CA LEU A 207 -14.16 -10.00 0.91
C LEU A 207 -15.55 -9.36 0.79
N GLN A 208 -16.56 -10.11 0.34
CA GLN A 208 -17.93 -9.61 0.28
C GLN A 208 -18.56 -9.50 1.67
N LYS A 209 -18.21 -10.41 2.58
CA LYS A 209 -18.77 -10.48 3.94
C LYS A 209 -17.91 -9.81 4.99
N PHE A 210 -16.62 -9.61 4.71
CA PHE A 210 -15.67 -9.01 5.64
C PHE A 210 -15.52 -7.53 5.32
N GLN A 211 -16.37 -6.71 5.93
CA GLN A 211 -16.35 -5.25 5.82
C GLN A 211 -15.54 -4.61 6.95
N PHE A 212 -15.38 -3.29 6.90
CA PHE A 212 -14.58 -2.58 7.89
C PHE A 212 -15.20 -2.67 9.29
N GLU A 213 -16.53 -2.70 9.40
CA GLU A 213 -17.26 -2.84 10.65
C GLU A 213 -16.96 -4.18 11.33
N ASP A 214 -16.85 -5.25 10.56
CA ASP A 214 -16.48 -6.59 11.06
C ASP A 214 -15.03 -6.60 11.55
N PHE A 215 -14.13 -5.96 10.79
CA PHE A 215 -12.74 -5.78 11.21
C PHE A 215 -12.62 -4.92 12.48
N PHE A 216 -13.41 -3.85 12.58
CA PHE A 216 -13.44 -3.00 13.76
C PHE A 216 -14.00 -3.74 14.98
N ASN A 217 -14.99 -4.61 14.79
CA ASN A 217 -15.47 -5.51 15.83
C ASN A 217 -14.38 -6.49 16.29
N PHE A 218 -13.65 -7.08 15.34
CA PHE A 218 -12.45 -7.87 15.63
C PHE A 218 -11.40 -7.09 16.41
N TYR A 219 -11.09 -5.85 16.02
CA TYR A 219 -10.16 -4.97 16.72
C TYR A 219 -10.58 -4.73 18.17
N LYS A 220 -11.87 -4.51 18.45
CA LYS A 220 -12.40 -4.32 19.81
C LYS A 220 -12.16 -5.56 20.67
N HIS A 221 -12.51 -6.75 20.18
CA HIS A 221 -12.26 -8.01 20.89
C HIS A 221 -10.78 -8.32 21.08
N LEU A 222 -9.95 -7.96 20.10
CA LEU A 222 -8.50 -8.16 20.16
C LEU A 222 -7.88 -7.27 21.24
N THR A 223 -8.25 -6.00 21.30
CA THR A 223 -7.58 -5.00 22.15
C THR A 223 -8.14 -4.88 23.55
N GLN A 224 -9.42 -5.19 23.78
CA GLN A 224 -10.07 -5.19 25.11
C GLN A 224 -9.82 -3.87 25.87
N ARG A 225 -10.23 -2.76 25.25
CA ARG A 225 -9.99 -1.39 25.72
C ARG A 225 -10.88 -1.00 26.92
N SER A 226 -10.70 -1.66 28.06
CA SER A 226 -11.47 -1.42 29.30
C SER A 226 -11.41 0.03 29.82
N GLU A 227 -10.38 0.79 29.44
CA GLU A 227 -10.31 2.22 29.73
C GLU A 227 -11.34 3.05 28.95
N VAL A 228 -11.80 2.58 27.78
CA VAL A 228 -12.84 3.28 27.02
C VAL A 228 -14.20 3.14 27.71
N GLU A 229 -14.47 1.97 28.30
CA GLU A 229 -15.67 1.74 29.12
C GLU A 229 -15.67 2.68 30.33
N ARG A 230 -14.54 2.79 31.04
CA ARG A 230 -14.40 3.73 32.16
C ARG A 230 -14.64 5.19 31.77
N VAL A 231 -14.10 5.64 30.64
CA VAL A 231 -14.37 7.00 30.14
C VAL A 231 -15.85 7.20 29.82
N PHE A 232 -16.52 6.19 29.27
CA PHE A 232 -17.95 6.26 28.99
C PHE A 232 -18.79 6.38 30.28
N ASP A 233 -18.43 5.65 31.33
CA ASP A 233 -19.09 5.73 32.64
C ASP A 233 -18.85 7.09 33.35
N GLU A 234 -17.77 7.80 33.00
CA GLU A 234 -17.41 9.12 33.55
C GLU A 234 -18.06 10.30 32.81
N LEU A 235 -18.66 10.08 31.64
CA LEU A 235 -19.32 11.10 30.80
C LEU A 235 -20.81 11.25 31.10
#